data_AF-A0A420HJ50-F1
#
_entry.id   AF-A0A420HJ50-F1
#
_cell.length_a   1.000
_cell.length_b   1.000
_cell.length_c   1.000
_cell.angle_alpha   90.00
_cell.angle_beta   90.00
_cell.angle_gamma   90.00
#
_symmetry.space_group_name_H-M   'P 1'
#
loop_
_entity.id
_entity.type
_entity.pdbx_description
1 polymer ?
#
loop_
_entity_poly.entity_id
_entity_poly.type
_entity_poly.pdbx_seq_one_letter_code
_entity_poly.pdbx_strand_id
1 'polypeptide(L)'
;MASHNHRGTGDTITTVRQDALAGGEQNSKNTLISSSGPKRKPNPIWKYMGFGENFHPRLPSRNWMIFLSMVGSFSAAVIYDKREKKRNQLKWCKLVEHIAKQPLDSRTMPRKLSIFLQAPPQNGLRSAQDHFKEFVKPILVSSGLDWEFIQGRKEGEIREKVSDRIKNSRLSIEERAEKDCIAQFRLRNNVKDCRDPGGDIIIGRHTWKEYIQGIHEGWLAAPRKPSDLPSKSQNGDDQKGPSINSSEILHDNEPSSDSKPTENLEKLASPLPCIEIKNYFTLPLPIEIPCQLEPSVPISFPHLLGFFNTPKRLYRFLNRRKLADSIGRETAAAILSSYRPYKDFPDQMQPEFSTGTDSHYLGSNAPPLFEQQIALQDEEKDWHKSVWVEQGGESKRPWSSPLVLDPRIATRMRKFELTPEEEEKANSIKVLEEEVEGWVKGSIRNLWRAGVTALSP
;
A
#
# COMPACT_ATOMS: atom_id res chain seq x y z
N MET A 1 -60.69 49.43 -3.53
CA MET A 1 -60.64 50.55 -2.57
C MET A 1 -59.20 50.62 -2.07
N ALA A 2 -58.35 51.39 -2.77
CA ALA A 2 -58.01 52.80 -2.49
C ALA A 2 -56.75 52.85 -1.57
N SER A 3 -55.55 53.11 -2.13
CA SER A 3 -54.85 54.42 -2.24
C SER A 3 -54.34 54.92 -0.88
N HIS A 4 -53.12 55.44 -0.64
CA HIS A 4 -52.16 56.29 -1.37
C HIS A 4 -50.75 56.08 -0.74
N ASN A 5 -49.60 56.18 -1.41
CA ASN A 5 -48.91 57.28 -2.11
C ASN A 5 -48.40 58.46 -1.24
N HIS A 6 -47.07 58.57 -1.07
CA HIS A 6 -46.20 59.76 -1.27
C HIS A 6 -44.74 59.41 -0.90
N ARG A 7 -43.73 59.49 -1.78
CA ARG A 7 -43.03 60.62 -2.47
C ARG A 7 -41.83 61.18 -1.69
N GLY A 8 -40.70 61.25 -2.41
CA GLY A 8 -39.52 62.11 -2.13
C GLY A 8 -38.24 61.46 -2.72
N THR A 9 -37.85 61.62 -3.99
CA THR A 9 -37.22 62.74 -4.74
C THR A 9 -35.74 63.02 -4.41
N GLY A 10 -34.92 62.99 -5.47
CA GLY A 10 -33.64 63.71 -5.64
C GLY A 10 -32.39 62.81 -5.72
N ASP A 11 -31.43 62.95 -6.63
CA ASP A 11 -31.26 63.81 -7.81
C ASP A 11 -30.18 63.20 -8.72
N THR A 12 -30.41 63.29 -10.03
CA THR A 12 -29.46 63.02 -11.12
C THR A 12 -28.53 64.22 -11.32
N ILE A 13 -27.21 64.00 -11.32
CA ILE A 13 -26.23 65.02 -11.74
C ILE A 13 -25.71 64.65 -13.14
N THR A 14 -26.33 65.26 -14.13
CA THR A 14 -25.81 65.54 -15.46
C THR A 14 -24.89 66.75 -15.39
N THR A 15 -23.63 66.61 -15.83
CA THR A 15 -22.75 67.75 -16.13
C THR A 15 -22.61 67.92 -17.63
N VAL A 16 -23.13 69.06 -18.09
CA VAL A 16 -22.97 69.66 -19.42
C VAL A 16 -21.65 70.45 -19.45
N ARG A 17 -20.90 70.35 -20.55
CA ARG A 17 -19.99 71.40 -21.06
C ARG A 17 -19.75 71.11 -22.55
N GLN A 18 -20.53 71.76 -23.42
CA GLN A 18 -20.23 73.02 -24.11
C GLN A 18 -19.33 72.82 -25.34
N ASP A 19 -19.98 73.02 -26.48
CA ASP A 19 -19.44 73.10 -27.83
C ASP A 19 -18.43 74.25 -27.97
N ALA A 20 -17.35 73.97 -28.70
CA ALA A 20 -16.52 74.99 -29.33
C ALA A 20 -16.15 74.51 -30.75
N LEU A 21 -16.72 75.21 -31.74
CA LEU A 21 -16.38 75.16 -33.16
C LEU A 21 -14.97 75.70 -33.42
N ALA A 22 -14.13 74.95 -34.12
CA ALA A 22 -13.13 75.47 -35.07
C ALA A 22 -12.41 74.33 -35.83
N GLY A 23 -12.46 74.39 -37.18
CA GLY A 23 -11.54 73.78 -38.18
C GLY A 23 -11.22 72.29 -38.04
N GLY A 24 -11.71 71.38 -38.90
CA GLY A 24 -11.43 71.38 -40.33
C GLY A 24 -10.02 70.84 -40.60
N GLU A 25 -9.86 69.51 -40.72
CA GLU A 25 -9.07 68.83 -41.75
C GLU A 25 -8.90 67.30 -41.50
N GLN A 26 -9.34 66.54 -42.51
CA GLN A 26 -8.68 65.33 -43.05
C GLN A 26 -8.64 64.05 -42.17
N ASN A 27 -9.65 63.22 -42.39
CA ASN A 27 -9.63 61.76 -42.27
C ASN A 27 -8.37 61.13 -42.93
N SER A 28 -7.50 60.50 -42.15
CA SER A 28 -6.56 59.50 -42.66
C SER A 28 -6.87 58.13 -42.05
N LYS A 29 -7.50 57.28 -42.87
CA LYS A 29 -7.74 55.86 -42.63
C LYS A 29 -6.41 55.15 -42.36
N ASN A 30 -6.19 54.70 -41.12
CA ASN A 30 -5.14 53.74 -40.80
C ASN A 30 -5.49 52.38 -41.41
N THR A 31 -5.08 52.21 -42.66
CA THR A 31 -5.08 50.93 -43.36
C THR A 31 -3.84 50.19 -42.87
N LEU A 32 -4.01 49.21 -41.97
CA LEU A 32 -2.95 48.31 -41.56
C LEU A 32 -2.49 47.51 -42.79
N ILE A 33 -1.37 47.92 -43.38
CA ILE A 33 -0.67 47.18 -44.42
C ILE A 33 -0.10 45.92 -43.77
N SER A 34 -0.78 44.77 -43.94
CA SER A 34 -0.17 43.47 -43.71
C SER A 34 0.86 43.23 -44.81
N SER A 35 2.13 43.49 -44.52
CA SER A 35 3.25 43.16 -45.40
C SER A 35 3.39 41.64 -45.53
N SER A 36 2.76 41.06 -46.56
CA SER A 36 2.99 39.67 -46.93
C SER A 36 4.32 39.56 -47.70
N GLY A 37 5.40 39.25 -46.97
CA GLY A 37 6.67 38.88 -47.58
C GLY A 37 6.52 37.63 -48.49
N PRO A 38 7.42 37.44 -49.48
CA PRO A 38 7.31 36.36 -50.44
C PRO A 38 7.31 34.99 -49.76
N LYS A 39 6.28 34.18 -50.01
CA LYS A 39 6.15 32.83 -49.46
C LYS A 39 7.27 31.95 -50.06
N ARG A 40 8.15 31.43 -49.19
CA ARG A 40 9.22 30.51 -49.58
C ARG A 40 8.61 29.25 -50.23
N LYS A 41 9.21 28.79 -51.35
CA LYS A 41 8.80 27.54 -52.01
C LYS A 41 8.94 26.35 -51.03
N PRO A 42 7.95 25.46 -50.92
CA PRO A 42 8.03 24.32 -50.00
C PRO A 42 9.15 23.36 -50.42
N ASN A 43 9.79 22.70 -49.44
CA ASN A 43 10.84 21.73 -49.72
C ASN A 43 10.26 20.56 -50.54
N PRO A 44 10.91 20.13 -51.64
CA PRO A 44 10.38 19.10 -52.53
C PRO A 44 10.28 17.72 -51.87
N ILE A 45 11.01 17.49 -50.76
CA ILE A 45 10.96 16.26 -49.96
C ILE A 45 9.53 15.92 -49.51
N TRP A 46 8.70 16.92 -49.19
CA TRP A 46 7.31 16.71 -48.75
C TRP A 46 6.42 16.14 -49.85
N LYS A 47 6.69 16.49 -51.12
CA LYS A 47 6.03 15.92 -52.29
C LYS A 47 6.39 14.44 -52.46
N TYR A 48 7.68 14.11 -52.34
CA TYR A 48 8.14 12.72 -52.45
C TYR A 48 7.67 11.83 -51.31
N MET A 49 7.36 12.41 -50.14
CA MET A 49 6.83 11.70 -48.98
C MET A 49 5.29 11.60 -48.97
N GLY A 50 4.61 12.07 -50.03
CA GLY A 50 3.15 11.90 -50.22
C GLY A 50 2.26 12.94 -49.52
N PHE A 51 2.83 13.96 -48.89
CA PHE A 51 2.05 14.99 -48.17
C PHE A 51 1.49 16.11 -49.07
N GLY A 52 1.79 16.06 -50.37
CA GLY A 52 1.31 17.02 -51.37
C GLY A 52 2.15 18.29 -51.47
N GLU A 53 1.95 19.05 -52.54
CA GLU A 53 2.76 20.24 -52.88
C GLU A 53 2.48 21.45 -51.98
N ASN A 54 1.32 21.46 -51.31
CA ASN A 54 0.84 22.57 -50.49
C ASN A 54 1.08 22.36 -48.98
N PHE A 55 1.79 21.29 -48.59
CA PHE A 55 2.04 21.01 -47.18
C PHE A 55 3.11 21.95 -46.61
N HIS A 56 2.67 22.89 -45.78
CA HIS A 56 3.54 23.76 -45.01
C HIS A 56 3.45 23.35 -43.53
N PRO A 57 4.43 22.64 -42.97
CA PRO A 57 4.42 22.30 -41.54
C PRO A 57 4.48 23.61 -40.75
N ARG A 58 3.35 24.00 -40.16
CA ARG A 58 3.29 25.11 -39.21
C ARG A 58 3.68 24.56 -37.86
N LEU A 59 4.60 25.23 -37.18
CA LEU A 59 4.88 24.93 -35.79
C LEU A 59 3.58 25.14 -34.98
N PRO A 60 3.29 24.29 -33.99
CA PRO A 60 2.20 24.54 -33.07
C PRO A 60 2.36 25.93 -32.45
N SER A 61 1.25 26.61 -32.17
CA SER A 61 1.28 27.94 -31.55
C SER A 61 1.97 27.88 -30.17
N ARG A 62 2.42 29.02 -29.63
CA ARG A 62 3.10 29.10 -28.32
C ARG A 62 2.34 28.35 -27.22
N ASN A 63 1.03 28.55 -27.12
CA ASN A 63 0.20 27.90 -26.10
C ASN A 63 0.12 26.38 -26.31
N TRP A 64 0.05 25.94 -27.57
CA TRP A 64 0.10 24.51 -27.90
C TRP A 64 1.46 23.89 -27.58
N MET A 65 2.57 24.58 -27.83
CA MET A 65 3.90 24.10 -27.44
C MET A 65 4.02 23.96 -25.92
N ILE A 66 3.55 24.94 -25.15
CA ILE A 66 3.56 24.88 -23.68
C ILE A 66 2.68 23.71 -23.19
N PHE A 67 1.51 23.52 -23.78
CA PHE A 67 0.63 22.42 -23.42
C PHE A 67 1.26 21.06 -23.73
N LEU A 68 1.78 20.88 -24.96
CA LEU A 68 2.40 19.62 -25.37
C LEU A 68 3.68 19.32 -24.59
N SER A 69 4.47 20.35 -24.23
CA SER A 69 5.67 20.15 -23.40
C SER A 69 5.32 19.74 -21.97
N MET A 70 4.32 20.36 -21.35
CA MET A 70 3.86 19.99 -20.01
C MET A 70 3.26 18.58 -19.97
N VAL A 71 2.35 18.25 -20.89
CA VAL A 71 1.73 16.93 -20.96
C VAL A 71 2.75 15.86 -21.36
N GLY A 72 3.63 16.16 -22.31
CA GLY A 72 4.72 15.28 -22.72
C GLY A 72 5.69 14.97 -21.59
N SER A 73 6.13 16.00 -20.86
CA SER A 73 7.02 15.84 -19.70
C SER A 73 6.36 15.01 -18.59
N PHE A 74 5.10 15.31 -18.24
CA PHE A 74 4.39 14.57 -17.20
C PHE A 74 4.15 13.10 -17.60
N SER A 75 3.68 12.85 -18.82
CA SER A 75 3.46 11.49 -19.31
C SER A 75 4.77 10.69 -19.39
N ALA A 76 5.87 11.31 -19.82
CA ALA A 76 7.20 10.70 -19.81
C ALA A 76 7.63 10.31 -18.39
N ALA A 77 7.43 11.18 -17.40
CA ALA A 77 7.75 10.89 -16.00
C ALA A 77 6.95 9.69 -15.45
N VAL A 78 5.65 9.61 -15.76
CA VAL A 78 4.80 8.47 -15.34
C VAL A 78 5.21 7.17 -16.03
N ILE A 79 5.51 7.21 -17.33
CA ILE A 79 5.98 6.04 -18.08
C ILE A 79 7.32 5.56 -17.54
N TYR A 80 8.24 6.50 -17.25
CA TYR A 80 9.54 6.21 -16.67
C TYR A 80 9.40 5.54 -15.30
N ASP A 81 8.62 6.10 -14.37
CA ASP A 81 8.46 5.51 -13.04
C ASP A 81 7.80 4.13 -13.09
N LYS A 82 6.80 3.91 -13.96
CA LYS A 82 6.21 2.58 -14.18
C LYS A 82 7.22 1.58 -14.75
N ARG A 83 8.09 1.99 -15.67
CA ARG A 83 9.14 1.14 -16.24
C ARG A 83 10.17 0.76 -15.18
N GLU A 84 10.71 1.75 -14.47
CA GLU A 84 11.70 1.52 -13.40
C GLU A 84 11.12 0.72 -12.23
N LYS A 85 9.86 0.96 -11.86
CA LYS A 85 9.17 0.13 -10.87
C LYS A 85 9.14 -1.34 -11.30
N LYS A 86 8.74 -1.64 -12.54
CA LYS A 86 8.72 -3.02 -13.06
C LYS A 86 10.12 -3.63 -13.10
N ARG A 87 11.13 -2.83 -13.45
CA ARG A 87 12.53 -3.25 -13.43
C ARG A 87 12.97 -3.68 -12.03
N ASN A 88 12.66 -2.89 -11.01
CA ASN A 88 12.95 -3.22 -9.61
C ASN A 88 12.20 -4.48 -9.18
N GLN A 89 10.93 -4.64 -9.57
CA GLN A 89 10.18 -5.86 -9.28
C GLN A 89 10.83 -7.10 -9.89
N LEU A 90 11.20 -7.05 -11.16
CA LEU A 90 11.87 -8.16 -11.85
C LEU A 90 13.24 -8.47 -11.23
N LYS A 91 13.99 -7.46 -10.79
CA LYS A 91 15.26 -7.62 -10.07
C LYS A 91 15.07 -8.52 -8.85
N TRP A 92 14.08 -8.20 -8.00
CA TRP A 92 13.78 -8.98 -6.79
C TRP A 92 13.14 -10.34 -7.10
N CYS A 93 12.30 -10.44 -8.15
CA CYS A 93 11.75 -11.73 -8.58
C CYS A 93 12.86 -12.70 -9.01
N LYS A 94 13.83 -12.25 -9.83
CA LYS A 94 14.97 -13.06 -10.27
C LYS A 94 15.86 -13.51 -9.12
N LEU A 95 16.04 -12.66 -8.11
CA LEU A 95 16.82 -13.02 -6.93
C LEU A 95 16.21 -14.23 -6.23
N VAL A 96 14.89 -14.22 -6.08
CA VAL A 96 14.15 -15.18 -5.28
C VAL A 96 13.74 -16.44 -6.06
N GLU A 97 13.74 -16.38 -7.39
CA GLU A 97 13.33 -17.44 -8.31
C GLU A 97 13.99 -18.80 -8.04
N HIS A 98 15.21 -18.81 -7.49
CA HIS A 98 15.92 -20.05 -7.20
C HIS A 98 15.20 -20.91 -6.14
N ILE A 99 14.44 -20.31 -5.23
CA ILE A 99 13.66 -21.04 -4.20
C ILE A 99 12.58 -21.90 -4.85
N ALA A 100 11.89 -21.37 -5.88
CA ALA A 100 10.85 -22.09 -6.59
C ALA A 100 11.36 -23.36 -7.31
N LYS A 101 12.65 -23.39 -7.65
CA LYS A 101 13.29 -24.49 -8.40
C LYS A 101 13.83 -25.59 -7.49
N GLN A 102 13.85 -25.39 -6.17
CA GLN A 102 14.34 -26.39 -5.23
C GLN A 102 13.37 -27.57 -5.17
N PRO A 103 13.85 -28.82 -5.32
CA PRO A 103 12.99 -29.99 -5.20
C PRO A 103 12.55 -30.16 -3.73
N LEU A 104 11.26 -30.44 -3.53
CA LEU A 104 10.66 -30.71 -2.23
C LEU A 104 10.38 -32.21 -2.08
N ASP A 105 10.57 -32.75 -0.87
CA ASP A 105 10.19 -34.14 -0.60
C ASP A 105 8.67 -34.28 -0.52
N SER A 106 8.17 -35.40 -1.04
CA SER A 106 6.76 -35.77 -1.11
C SER A 106 6.03 -35.76 0.24
N ARG A 107 6.75 -35.99 1.35
CA ARG A 107 6.20 -36.00 2.72
C ARG A 107 6.49 -34.74 3.51
N THR A 108 7.01 -33.70 2.86
CA THR A 108 7.28 -32.40 3.50
C THR A 108 6.39 -31.32 2.91
N MET A 109 5.79 -30.49 3.77
CA MET A 109 5.07 -29.32 3.29
C MET A 109 6.03 -28.19 2.91
N PRO A 110 5.70 -27.40 1.88
CA PRO A 110 6.45 -26.19 1.58
C PRO A 110 6.32 -25.19 2.72
N ARG A 111 7.29 -24.29 2.83
CA ARG A 111 7.26 -23.18 3.78
C ARG A 111 6.08 -22.27 3.48
N LYS A 112 5.35 -21.87 4.53
CA LYS A 112 4.18 -20.99 4.45
C LYS A 112 4.46 -19.66 5.12
N LEU A 113 4.09 -18.55 4.47
CA LEU A 113 4.18 -17.20 5.03
C LEU A 113 2.80 -16.66 5.40
N SER A 114 2.70 -15.92 6.50
CA SER A 114 1.43 -15.26 6.88
C SER A 114 1.48 -13.79 6.51
N ILE A 115 0.44 -13.29 5.88
CA ILE A 115 0.36 -11.90 5.42
C ILE A 115 -0.79 -11.20 6.13
N PHE A 116 -0.44 -10.23 6.96
CA PHE A 116 -1.37 -9.41 7.72
C PHE A 116 -1.71 -8.13 6.97
N LEU A 117 -3.00 -7.93 6.73
CA LEU A 117 -3.54 -6.83 5.96
C LEU A 117 -4.73 -6.21 6.69
N GLN A 118 -4.74 -4.89 6.84
CA GLN A 118 -5.89 -4.16 7.37
C GLN A 118 -6.17 -2.93 6.54
N ALA A 119 -7.43 -2.51 6.56
CA ALA A 119 -7.83 -1.22 6.07
C ALA A 119 -6.99 -0.09 6.72
N PRO A 120 -6.38 0.83 5.93
CA PRO A 120 -5.78 2.03 6.50
C PRO A 120 -6.84 2.88 7.19
N PRO A 121 -6.42 3.85 8.03
CA PRO A 121 -7.36 4.75 8.64
C PRO A 121 -8.26 5.46 7.65
N GLN A 122 -9.56 5.51 7.97
CA GLN A 122 -10.58 6.26 7.22
C GLN A 122 -10.86 5.73 5.79
N ASN A 123 -10.27 4.62 5.37
CA ASN A 123 -10.43 4.08 4.02
C ASN A 123 -10.64 2.56 4.06
N GLY A 124 -11.05 1.95 2.94
CA GLY A 124 -11.37 0.53 2.87
C GLY A 124 -10.15 -0.37 2.70
N LEU A 125 -10.37 -1.67 2.94
CA LEU A 125 -9.39 -2.75 2.78
C LEU A 125 -8.82 -2.83 1.34
N ARG A 126 -9.56 -2.35 0.33
CA ARG A 126 -9.15 -2.38 -1.07
C ARG A 126 -7.81 -1.68 -1.30
N SER A 127 -7.55 -0.56 -0.63
CA SER A 127 -6.27 0.15 -0.80
C SER A 127 -5.08 -0.69 -0.33
N ALA A 128 -5.24 -1.47 0.74
CA ALA A 128 -4.20 -2.37 1.24
C ALA A 128 -4.03 -3.59 0.33
N GLN A 129 -5.14 -4.15 -0.17
CA GLN A 129 -5.11 -5.24 -1.14
C GLN A 129 -4.43 -4.83 -2.46
N ASP A 130 -4.73 -3.64 -2.97
CA ASP A 130 -4.12 -3.12 -4.18
C ASP A 130 -2.61 -2.93 -3.97
N HIS A 131 -2.20 -2.39 -2.82
CA HIS A 131 -0.78 -2.27 -2.47
C HIS A 131 -0.07 -3.64 -2.41
N PHE A 132 -0.68 -4.63 -1.77
CA PHE A 132 -0.16 -6.00 -1.75
C PHE A 132 -0.01 -6.57 -3.18
N LYS A 133 -1.07 -6.47 -3.99
CA LYS A 133 -1.07 -6.95 -5.38
C LYS A 133 -0.01 -6.24 -6.23
N GLU A 134 0.18 -4.95 -6.01
CA GLU A 134 1.06 -4.11 -6.83
C GLU A 134 2.53 -4.26 -6.47
N PHE A 135 2.90 -4.62 -5.23
CA PHE A 135 4.30 -4.63 -4.78
C PHE A 135 4.78 -5.99 -4.25
N VAL A 136 4.03 -6.64 -3.37
CA VAL A 136 4.48 -7.85 -2.65
C VAL A 136 4.18 -9.11 -3.45
N LYS A 137 2.97 -9.22 -4.00
CA LYS A 137 2.49 -10.41 -4.71
C LYS A 137 3.43 -10.92 -5.81
N PRO A 138 3.98 -10.08 -6.71
CA PRO A 138 4.84 -10.57 -7.79
C PRO A 138 6.07 -11.34 -7.28
N ILE A 139 6.66 -10.86 -6.18
CA ILE A 139 7.88 -11.43 -5.61
C ILE A 139 7.55 -12.76 -4.91
N LEU A 140 6.46 -12.82 -4.16
CA LEU A 140 5.97 -14.08 -3.56
C LEU A 140 5.60 -15.13 -4.61
N VAL A 141 4.96 -14.72 -5.71
CA VAL A 141 4.62 -15.65 -6.79
C VAL A 141 5.89 -16.20 -7.45
N SER A 142 6.92 -15.38 -7.62
CA SER A 142 8.19 -15.83 -8.21
C SER A 142 8.96 -16.82 -7.33
N SER A 143 8.73 -16.81 -6.01
CA SER A 143 9.37 -17.75 -5.08
C SER A 143 8.70 -19.10 -5.02
N GLY A 144 7.45 -19.22 -5.44
CA GLY A 144 6.67 -20.45 -5.33
C GLY A 144 6.30 -20.84 -3.90
N LEU A 145 6.43 -19.92 -2.92
CA LEU A 145 6.00 -20.17 -1.54
C LEU A 145 4.49 -20.01 -1.40
N ASP A 146 3.90 -20.80 -0.49
CA ASP A 146 2.49 -20.66 -0.13
C ASP A 146 2.32 -19.53 0.90
N TRP A 147 1.17 -18.84 0.88
CA TRP A 147 0.88 -17.78 1.84
C TRP A 147 -0.56 -17.78 2.33
N GLU A 148 -0.73 -17.42 3.59
CA GLU A 148 -2.03 -17.24 4.23
C GLU A 148 -2.36 -15.76 4.39
N PHE A 149 -3.58 -15.36 4.00
CA PHE A 149 -4.04 -14.00 4.24
C PHE A 149 -4.83 -13.88 5.53
N ILE A 150 -4.35 -13.01 6.41
CA ILE A 150 -5.07 -12.60 7.63
C ILE A 150 -5.52 -11.16 7.41
N GLN A 151 -6.79 -11.00 7.02
CA GLN A 151 -7.38 -9.71 6.68
C GLN A 151 -8.19 -9.17 7.87
N GLY A 152 -7.94 -7.93 8.28
CA GLY A 152 -8.75 -7.17 9.24
C GLY A 152 -9.64 -6.15 8.52
N ARG A 153 -10.95 -6.30 8.63
CA ARG A 153 -11.93 -5.32 8.10
C ARG A 153 -12.21 -4.24 9.14
N LYS A 154 -12.47 -4.64 10.37
CA LYS A 154 -12.62 -3.75 11.53
C LYS A 154 -11.30 -3.59 12.28
N GLU A 155 -11.24 -2.53 13.06
CA GLU A 155 -10.16 -2.27 14.00
C GLU A 155 -10.13 -3.32 15.10
N GLY A 156 -8.94 -3.75 15.51
CA GLY A 156 -8.74 -4.79 16.53
C GLY A 156 -8.88 -6.24 16.05
N GLU A 157 -9.36 -6.47 14.82
CA GLU A 157 -9.49 -7.84 14.28
C GLU A 157 -8.13 -8.52 14.09
N ILE A 158 -7.08 -7.77 13.70
CA ILE A 158 -5.74 -8.36 13.54
C ILE A 158 -5.21 -8.75 14.91
N ARG A 159 -5.33 -7.85 15.89
CA ARG A 159 -4.91 -8.10 17.28
C ARG A 159 -5.53 -9.38 17.80
N GLU A 160 -6.84 -9.52 17.67
CA GLU A 160 -7.58 -10.71 18.11
C GLU A 160 -7.09 -11.97 17.40
N LYS A 161 -6.99 -11.95 16.06
CA LYS A 161 -6.52 -13.11 15.27
C LYS A 161 -5.11 -13.53 15.63
N VAL A 162 -4.20 -12.59 15.87
CA VAL A 162 -2.83 -12.89 16.33
C VAL A 162 -2.85 -13.50 17.72
N SER A 163 -3.63 -12.91 18.63
CA SER A 163 -3.77 -13.42 20.00
C SER A 163 -4.34 -14.84 20.02
N ASP A 164 -5.33 -15.13 19.17
CA ASP A 164 -5.93 -16.45 19.02
C ASP A 164 -4.97 -17.43 18.36
N ARG A 165 -4.19 -17.00 17.36
CA ARG A 165 -3.14 -17.82 16.74
C ARG A 165 -2.12 -18.27 17.79
N ILE A 166 -1.67 -17.36 18.65
CA ILE A 166 -0.70 -17.67 19.73
C ILE A 166 -1.34 -18.55 20.81
N LYS A 167 -2.58 -18.28 21.22
CA LYS A 167 -3.29 -19.14 22.18
C LYS A 167 -3.48 -20.55 21.64
N ASN A 168 -3.85 -20.68 20.36
CA ASN A 168 -3.95 -21.97 19.69
C ASN A 168 -2.58 -22.64 19.56
N SER A 169 -1.50 -21.88 19.34
CA SER A 169 -0.13 -22.40 19.30
C SER A 169 0.42 -22.82 20.68
N ARG A 170 -0.35 -22.70 21.75
CA ARG A 170 -0.03 -23.20 23.09
C ARG A 170 -0.78 -24.48 23.45
N LEU A 171 -1.86 -24.81 22.74
CA LEU A 171 -2.62 -26.05 22.94
C LEU A 171 -1.80 -27.28 22.53
N SER A 172 -2.14 -28.48 22.98
CA SER A 172 -1.43 -29.69 22.57
C SER A 172 -1.63 -29.97 21.07
N ILE A 173 -0.68 -30.65 20.42
CA ILE A 173 -0.75 -30.94 18.97
C ILE A 173 -2.03 -31.73 18.62
N GLU A 174 -2.43 -32.66 19.48
CA GLU A 174 -3.65 -33.47 19.34
C GLU A 174 -4.91 -32.59 19.38
N GLU A 175 -5.04 -31.70 20.36
CA GLU A 175 -6.17 -30.76 20.50
C GLU A 175 -6.26 -29.76 19.34
N ARG A 176 -5.12 -29.43 18.71
CA ARG A 176 -5.11 -28.62 17.48
C ARG A 176 -5.59 -29.44 16.29
N ALA A 177 -5.10 -30.67 16.16
CA ALA A 177 -5.46 -31.57 15.07
C ALA A 177 -6.95 -31.90 15.09
N GLU A 178 -7.56 -32.07 16.26
CA GLU A 178 -9.00 -32.30 16.43
C GLU A 178 -9.91 -31.28 15.74
N LYS A 179 -9.43 -30.05 15.56
CA LYS A 179 -10.21 -28.98 14.92
C LYS A 179 -10.10 -29.00 13.40
N ASP A 180 -8.96 -29.42 12.88
CA ASP A 180 -8.63 -29.35 11.47
C ASP A 180 -8.49 -30.78 10.91
N CYS A 181 -9.51 -31.24 10.18
CA CYS A 181 -9.48 -32.58 9.56
C CYS A 181 -8.23 -32.79 8.68
N ILE A 182 -7.73 -31.70 8.07
CA ILE A 182 -6.51 -31.69 7.26
C ILE A 182 -5.27 -31.90 8.14
N ALA A 183 -5.21 -31.27 9.32
CA ALA A 183 -4.09 -31.44 10.25
C ALA A 183 -4.06 -32.86 10.84
N GLN A 184 -5.22 -33.42 11.20
CA GLN A 184 -5.37 -34.83 11.57
C GLN A 184 -4.86 -35.77 10.47
N PHE A 185 -5.27 -35.53 9.23
CA PHE A 185 -4.84 -36.33 8.09
C PHE A 185 -3.32 -36.27 7.88
N ARG A 186 -2.71 -35.08 8.02
CA ARG A 186 -1.26 -34.88 7.94
C ARG A 186 -0.52 -35.64 9.05
N LEU A 187 -1.01 -35.56 10.28
CA LEU A 187 -0.42 -36.25 11.43
C LEU A 187 -0.46 -37.76 11.25
N ARG A 188 -1.61 -38.31 10.81
CA ARG A 188 -1.76 -39.75 10.51
C ARG A 188 -0.80 -40.23 9.43
N ASN A 189 -0.55 -39.39 8.43
CA ASN A 189 0.33 -39.72 7.30
C ASN A 189 1.81 -39.34 7.52
N ASN A 190 2.17 -38.88 8.73
CA ASN A 190 3.52 -38.45 9.10
C ASN A 190 4.09 -37.40 8.12
N VAL A 191 3.24 -36.46 7.68
CA VAL A 191 3.65 -35.31 6.86
C VAL A 191 4.27 -34.28 7.81
N LYS A 192 5.50 -33.88 7.52
CA LYS A 192 6.25 -32.93 8.35
C LYS A 192 6.12 -31.51 7.81
N ASP A 193 6.02 -30.55 8.71
CA ASP A 193 6.15 -29.14 8.37
C ASP A 193 7.59 -28.82 7.97
N CYS A 194 7.75 -27.75 7.18
CA CYS A 194 9.06 -27.26 6.79
C CYS A 194 9.90 -26.92 8.03
N ARG A 195 11.21 -27.20 7.98
CA ARG A 195 12.12 -26.91 9.09
C ARG A 195 12.39 -25.41 9.25
N ASP A 196 12.31 -24.67 8.15
CA ASP A 196 12.59 -23.25 8.14
C ASP A 196 11.47 -22.49 8.86
N PRO A 197 11.80 -21.45 9.65
CA PRO A 197 10.81 -20.72 10.39
C PRO A 197 9.78 -20.09 9.46
N GLY A 198 8.51 -20.19 9.86
CA GLY A 198 7.44 -19.37 9.31
C GLY A 198 7.81 -17.88 9.39
N GLY A 199 7.19 -17.09 8.53
CA GLY A 199 7.44 -15.66 8.48
C GLY A 199 6.14 -14.89 8.41
N ASP A 200 6.07 -13.82 9.20
CA ASP A 200 4.93 -12.92 9.21
C ASP A 200 5.30 -11.63 8.46
N ILE A 201 4.52 -11.32 7.43
CA ILE A 201 4.62 -10.08 6.63
C ILE A 201 3.45 -9.18 7.04
N ILE A 202 3.77 -7.99 7.55
CA ILE A 202 2.78 -7.06 8.12
C ILE A 202 2.76 -5.77 7.31
N ILE A 203 1.63 -5.42 6.71
CA ILE A 203 1.56 -4.30 5.74
C ILE A 203 0.99 -3.04 6.40
N GLY A 204 1.87 -2.08 6.67
CA GLY A 204 1.56 -0.75 7.18
C GLY A 204 1.65 -0.61 8.70
N ARG A 205 1.92 0.61 9.16
CA ARG A 205 2.12 0.92 10.59
C ARG A 205 0.92 0.58 11.47
N HIS A 206 -0.30 0.76 10.99
CA HIS A 206 -1.52 0.46 11.76
C HIS A 206 -1.63 -1.04 12.06
N THR A 207 -1.43 -1.89 11.05
CA THR A 207 -1.40 -3.35 11.23
C THR A 207 -0.28 -3.78 12.15
N TRP A 208 0.90 -3.13 12.06
CA TRP A 208 2.04 -3.41 12.93
C TRP A 208 1.73 -3.17 14.40
N LYS A 209 1.02 -2.08 14.72
CA LYS A 209 0.60 -1.78 16.10
C LYS A 209 -0.36 -2.85 16.64
N GLU A 210 -1.35 -3.25 15.87
CA GLU A 210 -2.29 -4.32 16.26
C GLU A 210 -1.61 -5.68 16.38
N TYR A 211 -0.71 -6.01 15.45
CA TYR A 211 0.04 -7.25 15.45
C TYR A 211 0.87 -7.39 16.73
N ILE A 212 1.62 -6.34 17.09
CA ILE A 212 2.39 -6.32 18.33
C ILE A 212 1.50 -6.42 19.56
N GLN A 213 0.42 -5.65 19.63
CA GLN A 213 -0.52 -5.76 20.75
C GLN A 213 -1.09 -7.18 20.84
N GLY A 214 -1.38 -7.81 19.70
CA GLY A 214 -1.85 -9.19 19.63
C GLY A 214 -0.81 -10.20 20.10
N ILE A 215 0.48 -9.96 19.84
CA ILE A 215 1.58 -10.76 20.41
C ILE A 215 1.58 -10.65 21.94
N HIS A 216 1.53 -9.44 22.48
CA HIS A 216 1.55 -9.21 23.93
C HIS A 216 0.31 -9.85 24.58
N GLU A 217 -0.87 -9.64 24.00
CA GLU A 217 -2.11 -10.25 24.47
C GLU A 217 -2.07 -11.79 24.36
N GLY A 218 -1.53 -12.36 23.30
CA GLY A 218 -1.43 -13.81 23.12
C GLY A 218 -0.56 -14.50 24.18
N TRP A 219 0.55 -13.87 24.56
CA TRP A 219 1.48 -14.43 25.55
C TRP A 219 1.12 -14.09 26.99
N LEU A 220 0.68 -12.85 27.26
CA LEU A 220 0.34 -12.41 28.62
C LEU A 220 -1.05 -12.88 29.06
N ALA A 221 -1.98 -13.13 28.12
CA ALA A 221 -3.29 -13.66 28.48
C ALA A 221 -3.19 -15.10 28.99
N ALA A 222 -4.16 -15.44 29.85
CA ALA A 222 -4.38 -16.81 30.28
C ALA A 222 -4.58 -17.74 29.06
N PRO A 223 -4.08 -19.00 29.14
CA PRO A 223 -4.30 -19.97 28.07
C PRO A 223 -5.79 -20.21 27.87
N ARG A 224 -6.18 -20.46 26.62
CA ARG A 224 -7.57 -20.75 26.27
C ARG A 224 -7.97 -22.10 26.86
N LYS A 225 -9.11 -22.17 27.54
CA LYS A 225 -9.66 -23.45 28.00
C LYS A 225 -10.25 -24.21 26.80
N PRO A 226 -10.16 -25.55 26.76
CA PRO A 226 -10.65 -26.36 25.64
C PRO A 226 -12.17 -26.18 25.39
N SER A 227 -12.95 -25.79 26.40
CA SER A 227 -14.39 -25.54 26.32
C SER A 227 -14.79 -24.27 25.54
N ASP A 228 -13.89 -23.29 25.38
CA ASP A 228 -14.23 -21.96 24.89
C ASP A 228 -14.01 -21.81 23.37
N LEU A 229 -13.92 -22.93 22.65
CA LEU A 229 -13.62 -22.98 21.22
C LEU A 229 -14.90 -23.23 20.43
N PRO A 230 -15.27 -22.35 19.48
CA PRO A 230 -16.39 -22.61 18.59
C PRO A 230 -16.05 -23.81 17.69
N SER A 231 -16.80 -24.89 17.85
CA SER A 231 -16.79 -26.00 16.89
C SER A 231 -17.33 -25.48 15.55
N LYS A 232 -16.51 -25.53 14.50
CA LYS A 232 -17.02 -25.33 13.13
C LYS A 232 -17.89 -26.54 12.79
N SER A 233 -19.20 -26.43 13.03
CA SER A 233 -20.20 -27.37 12.51
C SER A 233 -20.27 -27.21 10.98
N GLN A 234 -19.63 -28.11 10.25
CA GLN A 234 -19.96 -28.36 8.86
C GLN A 234 -21.23 -29.22 8.85
N ASN A 235 -22.38 -28.59 8.57
CA ASN A 235 -23.51 -29.35 8.01
C ASN A 235 -23.19 -29.61 6.55
N GLY A 236 -23.18 -30.88 6.17
CA GLY A 236 -23.05 -31.31 4.78
C GLY A 236 -24.32 -31.04 3.99
N ASP A 237 -24.14 -30.73 2.71
CA ASP A 237 -24.95 -31.29 1.64
C ASP A 237 -24.16 -31.28 0.32
N ASP A 238 -23.97 -32.50 -0.19
CA ASP A 238 -23.76 -33.02 -1.54
C ASP A 238 -23.00 -32.28 -2.67
N GLN A 239 -21.91 -32.94 -3.07
CA GLN A 239 -21.49 -33.33 -4.42
C GLN A 239 -21.81 -32.42 -5.62
N LYS A 240 -20.78 -31.71 -6.12
CA LYS A 240 -20.31 -31.81 -7.52
C LYS A 240 -18.88 -31.26 -7.66
N GLY A 241 -18.02 -32.05 -8.30
CA GLY A 241 -16.61 -31.73 -8.55
C GLY A 241 -16.38 -30.58 -9.54
N PRO A 242 -15.11 -30.17 -9.73
CA PRO A 242 -14.72 -28.81 -10.07
C PRO A 242 -14.63 -28.55 -11.57
N SER A 243 -14.98 -27.35 -12.01
CA SER A 243 -14.52 -26.79 -13.29
C SER A 243 -13.88 -25.42 -13.07
N ILE A 244 -12.60 -25.38 -13.39
CA ILE A 244 -11.75 -24.20 -13.56
C ILE A 244 -12.37 -23.29 -14.63
N ASN A 245 -12.48 -21.98 -14.35
CA ASN A 245 -12.06 -20.91 -15.26
C ASN A 245 -12.25 -19.52 -14.64
N SER A 246 -11.20 -18.73 -14.79
CA SER A 246 -11.05 -17.33 -14.40
C SER A 246 -11.37 -16.43 -15.59
N SER A 247 -12.25 -15.42 -15.45
CA SER A 247 -12.10 -14.06 -16.02
C SER A 247 -13.38 -13.20 -15.95
N GLU A 248 -13.20 -11.94 -15.49
CA GLU A 248 -13.88 -10.67 -15.88
C GLU A 248 -15.31 -10.35 -15.35
N ILE A 249 -15.50 -9.34 -14.47
CA ILE A 249 -15.67 -7.87 -14.59
C ILE A 249 -17.15 -7.40 -14.69
N LEU A 250 -17.55 -6.61 -13.67
CA LEU A 250 -18.53 -5.51 -13.54
C LEU A 250 -19.89 -5.53 -14.29
N HIS A 251 -20.97 -5.36 -13.51
CA HIS A 251 -22.04 -4.40 -13.82
C HIS A 251 -22.77 -3.94 -12.53
N ASP A 252 -22.91 -2.62 -12.39
CA ASP A 252 -23.75 -1.91 -11.42
C ASP A 252 -25.24 -1.98 -11.82
N ASN A 253 -26.15 -2.04 -10.83
CA ASN A 253 -27.35 -1.20 -10.66
C ASN A 253 -28.18 -1.63 -9.42
N GLU A 254 -28.56 -0.65 -8.59
CA GLU A 254 -29.43 -0.72 -7.40
C GLU A 254 -30.95 -0.91 -7.73
N PRO A 255 -31.92 -0.79 -6.78
CA PRO A 255 -32.19 -1.63 -5.59
C PRO A 255 -33.67 -2.08 -5.51
N SER A 256 -34.00 -3.10 -4.69
CA SER A 256 -35.35 -3.24 -4.11
C SER A 256 -35.42 -4.22 -2.93
N SER A 257 -35.65 -3.65 -1.75
CA SER A 257 -36.55 -4.06 -0.63
C SER A 257 -36.65 -5.52 -0.17
N ASP A 258 -36.21 -5.68 1.09
CA ASP A 258 -36.85 -6.37 2.23
C ASP A 258 -37.22 -7.87 2.17
N SER A 259 -36.45 -8.66 2.92
CA SER A 259 -36.98 -9.51 4.01
C SER A 259 -35.86 -9.97 4.96
N LYS A 260 -35.89 -9.50 6.22
CA LYS A 260 -35.08 -9.98 7.35
C LYS A 260 -35.40 -11.45 7.67
N PRO A 261 -34.42 -12.26 8.10
CA PRO A 261 -34.13 -12.35 9.55
C PRO A 261 -32.62 -12.40 9.84
N THR A 262 -32.06 -11.29 10.29
CA THR A 262 -30.70 -11.20 10.85
C THR A 262 -30.80 -10.62 12.25
N GLU A 263 -30.94 -11.47 13.26
CA GLU A 263 -30.84 -11.01 14.67
C GLU A 263 -30.12 -11.98 15.61
N ASN A 264 -29.63 -13.13 15.13
CA ASN A 264 -29.03 -14.15 16.03
C ASN A 264 -27.61 -14.63 15.68
N LEU A 265 -26.91 -14.06 14.69
CA LEU A 265 -25.52 -14.44 14.36
C LEU A 265 -24.45 -13.42 14.77
N GLU A 266 -24.84 -12.23 15.26
CA GLU A 266 -23.89 -11.19 15.67
C GLU A 266 -23.62 -11.14 17.18
N LYS A 267 -24.19 -12.07 17.97
CA LYS A 267 -24.08 -12.08 19.44
C LYS A 267 -23.07 -13.07 20.04
N LEU A 268 -22.22 -13.73 19.23
CA LEU A 268 -21.32 -14.80 19.71
C LEU A 268 -19.81 -14.58 19.49
N ALA A 269 -19.39 -13.35 19.24
CA ALA A 269 -17.98 -12.97 19.36
C ALA A 269 -17.88 -11.65 20.14
N SER A 270 -18.09 -11.72 21.46
CA SER A 270 -17.63 -10.64 22.32
C SER A 270 -16.12 -10.53 22.12
N PRO A 271 -15.58 -9.36 21.72
CA PRO A 271 -14.13 -9.20 21.57
C PRO A 271 -13.49 -9.56 22.89
N LEU A 272 -12.46 -10.42 22.85
CA LEU A 272 -11.66 -10.73 24.03
C LEU A 272 -11.28 -9.42 24.74
N PRO A 273 -11.38 -9.36 26.09
CA PRO A 273 -11.08 -8.14 26.81
C PRO A 273 -9.64 -7.72 26.50
N CYS A 274 -9.50 -6.54 25.88
CA CYS A 274 -8.22 -5.94 25.55
C CYS A 274 -7.42 -5.78 26.85
N ILE A 275 -6.20 -6.30 26.88
CA ILE A 275 -5.31 -6.04 28.01
C ILE A 275 -4.85 -4.59 27.85
N GLU A 276 -5.10 -3.78 28.87
CA GLU A 276 -4.58 -2.41 28.88
C GLU A 276 -3.05 -2.42 28.86
N ILE A 277 -2.49 -1.56 28.01
CA ILE A 277 -1.04 -1.46 27.76
C ILE A 277 -0.23 -1.28 29.06
N LYS A 278 -0.79 -0.59 30.05
CA LYS A 278 -0.15 -0.36 31.35
C LYS A 278 0.14 -1.64 32.13
N ASN A 279 -0.64 -2.70 31.87
CA ASN A 279 -0.55 -3.97 32.58
C ASN A 279 0.48 -4.92 31.97
N TYR A 280 1.13 -4.57 30.85
CA TYR A 280 2.10 -5.47 30.20
C TYR A 280 3.27 -5.84 31.12
N PHE A 281 3.77 -4.90 31.91
CA PHE A 281 4.92 -5.12 32.79
C PHE A 281 4.57 -5.87 34.09
N THR A 282 3.32 -5.79 34.52
CA THR A 282 2.87 -6.38 35.80
C THR A 282 2.41 -7.82 35.64
N LEU A 283 2.00 -8.22 34.44
CA LEU A 283 1.51 -9.56 34.17
C LEU A 283 2.66 -10.59 34.15
N PRO A 284 2.45 -11.80 34.71
CA PRO A 284 3.44 -12.87 34.67
C PRO A 284 3.53 -13.44 33.25
N LEU A 285 4.76 -13.72 32.79
CA LEU A 285 4.95 -14.43 31.54
C LEU A 285 4.83 -15.94 31.74
N PRO A 286 4.19 -16.66 30.80
CA PRO A 286 4.14 -18.11 30.83
C PRO A 286 5.53 -18.71 30.59
N ILE A 287 5.81 -19.86 31.21
CA ILE A 287 7.08 -20.59 31.03
C ILE A 287 7.19 -21.14 29.58
N GLU A 288 6.05 -21.38 28.93
CA GLU A 288 5.92 -21.95 27.58
C GLU A 288 6.40 -21.03 26.44
N ILE A 289 6.68 -19.75 26.72
CA ILE A 289 7.08 -18.82 25.65
C ILE A 289 8.43 -19.24 25.06
N PRO A 290 8.55 -19.41 23.72
CA PRO A 290 9.78 -19.89 23.11
C PRO A 290 10.89 -18.87 23.26
N CYS A 291 12.14 -19.33 23.29
CA CYS A 291 13.32 -18.46 23.37
C CYS A 291 13.45 -17.54 22.15
N GLN A 292 12.90 -17.94 21.01
CA GLN A 292 12.90 -17.19 19.76
C GLN A 292 11.49 -17.21 19.18
N LEU A 293 10.95 -16.03 18.89
CA LEU A 293 9.66 -15.90 18.22
C LEU A 293 9.86 -15.95 16.70
N GLU A 294 8.78 -16.27 15.98
CA GLU A 294 8.78 -16.25 14.52
C GLU A 294 9.19 -14.86 14.01
N PRO A 295 10.10 -14.80 13.01
CA PRO A 295 10.53 -13.54 12.43
C PRO A 295 9.39 -12.83 11.72
N SER A 296 9.37 -11.50 11.86
CA SER A 296 8.34 -10.64 11.28
C SER A 296 8.95 -9.46 10.53
N VAL A 297 8.30 -9.01 9.45
CA VAL A 297 8.69 -7.81 8.71
C VAL A 297 7.52 -6.84 8.56
N PRO A 298 7.67 -5.60 9.07
CA PRO A 298 6.76 -4.52 8.74
C PRO A 298 7.12 -3.93 7.36
N ILE A 299 6.17 -3.99 6.43
CA ILE A 299 6.26 -3.42 5.08
C ILE A 299 5.59 -2.05 5.05
N SER A 300 6.27 -1.06 4.45
CA SER A 300 5.74 0.29 4.35
C SER A 300 4.47 0.38 3.49
N PHE A 301 3.44 1.03 4.02
CA PHE A 301 2.18 1.33 3.37
C PHE A 301 1.85 2.83 3.42
N PRO A 302 2.48 3.65 2.57
CA PRO A 302 2.27 5.09 2.58
C PRO A 302 0.88 5.44 2.06
N HIS A 303 -0.06 5.69 2.97
CA HIS A 303 -1.43 6.07 2.65
C HIS A 303 -1.71 7.52 3.09
N LEU A 304 -1.85 8.42 2.11
CA LEU A 304 -2.12 9.85 2.32
C LEU A 304 -3.50 10.23 1.80
N LEU A 305 -4.32 10.84 2.68
CA LEU A 305 -5.64 11.39 2.36
C LEU A 305 -5.63 12.92 2.39
N GLY A 306 -6.61 13.54 1.73
CA GLY A 306 -6.83 15.00 1.72
C GLY A 306 -6.36 15.73 0.44
N PHE A 307 -7.03 16.84 0.12
CA PHE A 307 -6.79 17.65 -1.08
C PHE A 307 -5.51 18.50 -1.00
N PHE A 308 -5.23 19.12 0.16
CA PHE A 308 -3.98 19.88 0.35
C PHE A 308 -2.72 19.00 0.29
N ASN A 309 -2.87 17.68 0.51
CA ASN A 309 -1.80 16.70 0.38
C ASN A 309 -1.57 16.24 -1.07
N THR A 310 -2.29 16.80 -2.07
CA THR A 310 -2.16 16.40 -3.48
C THR A 310 -0.75 16.59 -4.06
N PRO A 311 0.04 17.64 -3.75
CA PRO A 311 1.42 17.74 -4.27
C PRO A 311 2.33 16.65 -3.69
N LYS A 312 2.18 16.33 -2.39
CA LYS A 312 2.89 15.23 -1.72
C LYS A 312 2.51 13.88 -2.32
N ARG A 313 1.22 13.67 -2.61
CA ARG A 313 0.72 12.47 -3.30
C ARG A 313 1.27 12.35 -4.71
N LEU A 314 1.35 13.44 -5.46
CA LEU A 314 1.93 13.46 -6.81
C LEU A 314 3.42 13.11 -6.78
N TYR A 315 4.18 13.70 -5.84
CA TYR A 315 5.59 13.37 -5.64
C TYR A 315 5.80 11.89 -5.31
N ARG A 316 4.98 11.31 -4.42
CA ARG A 316 5.02 9.87 -4.13
C ARG A 316 4.61 9.01 -5.32
N PHE A 317 3.61 9.46 -6.08
CA PHE A 317 3.16 8.75 -7.28
C PHE A 317 4.23 8.65 -8.36
N LEU A 318 5.08 9.68 -8.51
CA LEU A 318 6.20 9.69 -9.46
C LEU A 318 7.48 9.03 -8.92
N ASN A 319 7.48 8.59 -7.65
CA ASN A 319 8.61 7.94 -6.99
C ASN A 319 8.25 6.54 -6.48
N ARG A 320 7.27 5.86 -7.08
CA ARG A 320 6.88 4.50 -6.66
C ARG A 320 8.00 3.50 -6.91
N ARG A 321 8.96 3.79 -7.79
CA ARG A 321 10.15 2.95 -8.00
C ARG A 321 10.98 2.73 -6.72
N LYS A 322 11.12 3.76 -5.87
CA LYS A 322 11.90 3.68 -4.62
C LYS A 322 11.20 2.79 -3.60
N LEU A 323 9.89 2.97 -3.50
CA LEU A 323 9.03 2.16 -2.66
C LEU A 323 9.04 0.69 -3.13
N ALA A 324 8.96 0.44 -4.45
CA ALA A 324 9.05 -0.92 -4.98
C ALA A 324 10.38 -1.60 -4.65
N ASP A 325 11.48 -0.85 -4.62
CA ASP A 325 12.79 -1.37 -4.25
C ASP A 325 12.89 -1.68 -2.75
N SER A 326 12.40 -0.79 -1.87
CA SER A 326 12.40 -1.01 -0.43
C SER A 326 11.52 -2.19 -0.02
N ILE A 327 10.29 -2.26 -0.54
CA ILE A 327 9.38 -3.39 -0.31
C ILE A 327 9.94 -4.67 -0.91
N GLY A 328 10.59 -4.58 -2.08
CA GLY A 328 11.22 -5.73 -2.71
C GLY A 328 12.34 -6.32 -1.87
N ARG A 329 13.17 -5.46 -1.27
CA ARG A 329 14.21 -5.84 -0.31
C ARG A 329 13.64 -6.56 0.91
N GLU A 330 12.63 -5.97 1.54
CA GLU A 330 11.96 -6.49 2.74
C GLU A 330 11.26 -7.84 2.46
N THR A 331 10.58 -7.94 1.32
CA THR A 331 9.88 -9.17 0.90
C THR A 331 10.87 -10.27 0.54
N ALA A 332 11.96 -9.93 -0.16
CA ALA A 332 13.02 -10.89 -0.47
C ALA A 332 13.67 -11.45 0.81
N ALA A 333 13.94 -10.60 1.81
CA ALA A 333 14.47 -11.05 3.11
C ALA A 333 13.56 -12.09 3.79
N ALA A 334 12.24 -11.84 3.78
CA ALA A 334 11.27 -12.78 4.35
C ALA A 334 11.29 -14.13 3.64
N ILE A 335 11.39 -14.10 2.31
CA ILE A 335 11.40 -15.30 1.46
C ILE A 335 12.71 -16.10 1.60
N LEU A 336 13.87 -15.44 1.64
CA LEU A 336 15.18 -16.08 1.84
C LEU A 336 15.38 -16.61 3.26
N SER A 337 14.45 -16.32 4.20
CA SER A 337 14.56 -16.69 5.61
C SER A 337 15.80 -16.13 6.31
N SER A 338 16.35 -15.03 5.82
CA SER A 338 17.46 -14.34 6.49
C SER A 338 16.91 -13.42 7.58
N TYR A 339 17.24 -13.68 8.85
CA TYR A 339 16.71 -12.91 9.98
C TYR A 339 17.78 -12.57 11.03
N ARG A 340 17.55 -11.47 11.73
CA ARG A 340 18.38 -11.00 12.85
C ARG A 340 17.52 -10.58 14.06
N PRO A 341 18.08 -10.49 15.28
CA PRO A 341 17.43 -9.78 16.38
C PRO A 341 17.20 -8.31 16.05
N TYR A 342 16.10 -7.77 16.59
CA TYR A 342 15.87 -6.32 16.58
C TYR A 342 16.95 -5.62 17.42
N LYS A 343 17.31 -4.40 17.00
CA LYS A 343 18.26 -3.56 17.72
C LYS A 343 17.58 -2.87 18.89
N ASP A 344 18.26 -2.86 20.02
CA ASP A 344 17.91 -2.05 21.18
C ASP A 344 18.69 -0.73 21.06
N PHE A 345 18.01 0.41 21.22
CA PHE A 345 18.64 1.73 21.29
C PHE A 345 18.58 2.24 22.73
N PRO A 346 19.55 1.85 23.58
CA PRO A 346 19.52 2.23 24.99
C PRO A 346 19.73 3.74 25.22
N ASP A 347 20.35 4.48 24.30
CA ASP A 347 20.87 5.84 24.55
C ASP A 347 20.42 6.95 23.58
N GLN A 348 19.44 6.73 22.69
CA GLN A 348 19.00 7.80 21.77
C GLN A 348 17.89 8.67 22.38
N MET A 349 18.24 9.95 22.62
CA MET A 349 17.31 11.05 22.83
C MET A 349 16.18 10.99 21.80
N GLN A 350 14.96 11.19 22.28
CA GLN A 350 13.74 11.29 21.47
C GLN A 350 13.96 12.21 20.26
N PRO A 351 13.55 11.86 19.04
CA PRO A 351 13.54 12.81 17.94
C PRO A 351 12.61 13.98 18.31
N GLU A 352 13.20 15.17 18.48
CA GLU A 352 12.51 16.43 18.78
C GLU A 352 11.56 16.81 17.63
N PHE A 353 10.34 16.29 17.64
CA PHE A 353 9.22 16.90 16.91
C PHE A 353 7.88 16.58 17.58
N SER A 354 7.72 17.08 18.80
CA SER A 354 6.42 17.18 19.47
C SER A 354 6.14 18.66 19.73
N THR A 355 5.62 19.37 18.74
CA THR A 355 4.96 20.66 19.01
C THR A 355 3.52 20.39 19.45
N GLY A 356 3.25 20.67 20.72
CA GLY A 356 1.92 21.07 21.19
C GLY A 356 1.25 20.15 22.21
N THR A 357 1.53 20.45 23.48
CA THR A 357 0.62 20.35 24.63
C THR A 357 0.57 19.01 25.39
N ASP A 358 0.71 19.14 26.71
CA ASP A 358 0.64 18.14 27.79
C ASP A 358 1.89 17.30 28.11
N SER A 359 3.05 17.97 28.27
CA SER A 359 4.18 17.42 29.03
C SER A 359 4.01 17.66 30.53
N HIS A 360 3.17 16.85 31.19
CA HIS A 360 3.11 16.79 32.66
C HIS A 360 3.04 15.36 33.21
N TYR A 361 3.64 14.36 32.54
CA TYR A 361 3.93 13.05 33.16
C TYR A 361 5.13 12.37 32.49
N LEU A 362 6.35 12.57 32.99
CA LEU A 362 7.34 11.50 33.22
C LEU A 362 8.65 12.06 33.82
N GLY A 363 8.97 11.63 35.04
CA GLY A 363 10.30 11.79 35.62
C GLY A 363 11.27 10.73 35.10
N SER A 364 12.50 11.15 34.80
CA SER A 364 13.80 10.47 34.97
C SER A 364 14.06 9.02 34.53
N ASN A 365 13.10 8.23 34.03
CA ASN A 365 13.35 6.87 33.52
C ASN A 365 12.56 6.66 32.22
N ALA A 366 13.08 7.16 31.11
CA ALA A 366 12.51 6.83 29.81
C ALA A 366 12.78 5.33 29.51
N PRO A 367 11.76 4.52 29.16
CA PRO A 367 11.99 3.13 28.77
C PRO A 367 12.90 3.09 27.52
N PRO A 368 13.74 2.05 27.38
CA PRO A 368 14.61 1.90 26.21
C PRO A 368 13.77 1.90 24.92
N LEU A 369 14.25 2.62 23.91
CA LEU A 369 13.59 2.67 22.61
C LEU A 369 13.97 1.43 21.81
N PHE A 370 12.96 0.68 21.38
CA PHE A 370 13.14 -0.53 20.59
C PHE A 370 13.02 -0.22 19.08
N GLU A 371 13.80 -0.90 18.22
CA GLU A 371 13.68 -0.77 16.76
C GLU A 371 12.23 -1.01 16.28
N GLN A 372 11.51 -1.93 16.94
CA GLN A 372 10.11 -2.25 16.71
C GLN A 372 9.17 -1.04 16.90
N GLN A 373 9.47 -0.14 17.85
CA GLN A 373 8.68 1.07 18.10
C GLN A 373 8.85 2.11 17.00
N ILE A 374 10.07 2.21 16.46
CA ILE A 374 10.44 3.17 15.42
C ILE A 374 9.96 2.70 14.04
N ALA A 375 9.82 1.38 13.84
CA ALA A 375 9.44 0.79 12.55
C ALA A 375 8.14 1.41 11.98
N LEU A 376 8.22 2.00 10.78
CA LEU A 376 7.12 2.67 10.07
C LEU A 376 6.48 3.86 10.80
N GLN A 377 7.15 4.46 11.79
CA GLN A 377 6.59 5.61 12.53
C GLN A 377 6.27 6.82 11.64
N ASP A 378 7.00 7.00 10.54
CA ASP A 378 6.76 8.08 9.57
C ASP A 378 5.37 8.02 8.91
N GLU A 379 4.73 6.85 8.87
CA GLU A 379 3.38 6.69 8.32
C GLU A 379 2.31 7.27 9.23
N GLU A 380 2.54 7.33 10.55
CA GLU A 380 1.58 7.91 11.49
C GLU A 380 1.35 9.41 11.21
N LYS A 381 2.39 10.09 10.69
CA LYS A 381 2.32 11.50 10.27
C LYS A 381 1.39 11.72 9.08
N ASP A 382 1.16 10.68 8.28
CA ASP A 382 0.30 10.73 7.10
C ASP A 382 -1.17 10.43 7.42
N TRP A 383 -1.45 9.94 8.63
CA TRP A 383 -2.81 9.65 9.06
C TRP A 383 -3.63 10.93 9.25
N HIS A 384 -4.93 10.81 8.96
CA HIS A 384 -5.82 11.95 9.11
C HIS A 384 -6.02 12.31 10.59
N LYS A 385 -6.22 13.59 10.91
CA LYS A 385 -6.36 14.06 12.29
C LYS A 385 -7.54 13.41 13.05
N SER A 386 -8.58 13.01 12.33
CA SER A 386 -9.75 12.31 12.90
C SER A 386 -9.41 10.93 13.49
N VAL A 387 -8.27 10.34 13.12
CA VAL A 387 -7.83 9.04 13.65
C VAL A 387 -7.51 9.15 15.15
N TRP A 388 -7.03 10.32 15.58
CA TRP A 388 -6.64 10.61 16.95
C TRP A 388 -7.80 11.09 17.82
N VAL A 389 -8.94 11.42 17.21
CA VAL A 389 -10.13 11.85 17.94
C VAL A 389 -10.88 10.61 18.41
N GLU A 390 -10.94 10.41 19.73
CA GLU A 390 -11.77 9.36 20.33
C GLU A 390 -13.24 9.70 20.10
N GLN A 391 -13.98 8.81 19.41
CA GLN A 391 -15.42 8.93 19.26
C GLN A 391 -16.07 8.34 20.52
N GLY A 392 -16.85 9.15 21.24
CA GLY A 392 -17.51 8.72 22.47
C GLY A 392 -18.43 7.51 22.23
N GLY A 393 -18.17 6.41 22.94
CA GLY A 393 -18.97 5.17 22.89
C GLY A 393 -18.31 4.00 22.17
N GLU A 394 -17.23 4.21 21.42
CA GLU A 394 -16.46 3.11 20.81
C GLU A 394 -15.33 2.65 21.74
N SER A 395 -14.99 1.36 21.70
CA SER A 395 -13.79 0.84 22.37
C SER A 395 -12.56 1.59 21.87
N LYS A 396 -11.64 1.93 22.77
CA LYS A 396 -10.37 2.62 22.43
C LYS A 396 -9.71 1.95 21.24
N ARG A 397 -9.47 2.73 20.20
CA ARG A 397 -8.91 2.21 18.96
C ARG A 397 -7.46 1.77 19.20
N PRO A 398 -7.06 0.54 18.84
CA PRO A 398 -5.75 0.01 19.21
C PRO A 398 -4.59 0.85 18.65
N TRP A 399 -4.74 1.42 17.45
CA TRP A 399 -3.77 2.27 16.78
C TRP A 399 -3.60 3.70 17.35
N SER A 400 -4.50 4.23 18.19
CA SER A 400 -4.41 5.61 18.70
C SER A 400 -3.43 5.68 19.86
N SER A 401 -3.31 4.57 20.59
CA SER A 401 -2.32 4.42 21.64
C SER A 401 -0.88 4.36 21.10
N PRO A 402 0.11 4.91 21.82
CA PRO A 402 1.52 4.72 21.47
C PRO A 402 1.92 3.25 21.60
N LEU A 403 2.88 2.82 20.78
CA LEU A 403 3.36 1.44 20.83
C LEU A 403 4.24 1.23 22.08
N VAL A 404 3.80 0.35 22.97
CA VAL A 404 4.56 -0.07 24.15
C VAL A 404 4.86 -1.55 24.03
N LEU A 405 6.09 -1.92 24.37
CA LEU A 405 6.61 -3.28 24.29
C LEU A 405 7.09 -3.74 25.66
N ASP A 406 6.79 -5.00 26.01
CA ASP A 406 7.46 -5.67 27.11
C ASP A 406 8.87 -6.09 26.65
N PRO A 407 9.96 -5.63 27.31
CA PRO A 407 11.33 -6.01 26.98
C PRO A 407 11.54 -7.53 26.89
N ARG A 408 10.80 -8.29 27.70
CA ARG A 408 10.92 -9.76 27.76
C ARG A 408 10.40 -10.45 26.49
N ILE A 409 9.45 -9.83 25.80
CA ILE A 409 8.92 -10.28 24.51
C ILE A 409 9.74 -9.66 23.37
N ALA A 410 10.06 -8.37 23.46
CA ALA A 410 10.78 -7.63 22.43
C ALA A 410 12.13 -8.27 22.08
N THR A 411 12.90 -8.68 23.10
CA THR A 411 14.21 -9.35 22.93
C THR A 411 14.14 -10.70 22.22
N ARG A 412 12.97 -11.36 22.24
CA ARG A 412 12.72 -12.65 21.57
C ARG A 412 12.27 -12.49 20.12
N MET A 413 11.79 -11.30 19.74
CA MET A 413 11.36 -11.02 18.37
C MET A 413 12.56 -10.97 17.41
N ARG A 414 12.31 -11.32 16.15
CA ARG A 414 13.30 -11.31 15.07
C ARG A 414 12.73 -10.54 13.86
N LYS A 415 13.62 -9.89 13.13
CA LYS A 415 13.33 -9.13 11.92
C LYS A 415 13.96 -9.84 10.73
N PHE A 416 13.25 -9.99 9.62
CA PHE A 416 13.93 -10.39 8.39
C PHE A 416 14.77 -9.23 7.86
N GLU A 417 16.02 -9.53 7.52
CA GLU A 417 16.96 -8.60 6.92
C GLU A 417 17.82 -9.38 5.93
N LEU A 418 18.06 -8.81 4.75
CA LEU A 418 18.94 -9.45 3.78
C LEU A 418 20.37 -9.48 4.31
N THR A 419 21.06 -10.58 4.03
CA THR A 419 22.51 -10.63 4.25
C THR A 419 23.23 -9.74 3.25
N PRO A 420 24.42 -9.19 3.58
CA PRO A 420 25.16 -8.34 2.65
C PRO A 420 25.49 -9.06 1.34
N GLU A 421 25.74 -10.37 1.38
CA GLU A 421 25.98 -11.20 0.19
C GLU A 421 24.76 -11.26 -0.73
N GLU A 422 23.55 -11.36 -0.18
CA GLU A 422 22.31 -11.35 -0.95
C GLU A 422 22.01 -9.97 -1.54
N GLU A 423 22.41 -8.89 -0.85
CA GLU A 423 22.30 -7.53 -1.38
C GLU A 423 23.24 -7.29 -2.56
N GLU A 424 24.46 -7.80 -2.48
CA GLU A 424 25.41 -7.79 -3.60
C GLU A 424 24.89 -8.61 -4.78
N LYS A 425 24.33 -9.81 -4.51
CA LYS A 425 23.64 -10.60 -5.54
C LYS A 425 22.49 -9.81 -6.17
N ALA A 426 21.65 -9.15 -5.38
CA ALA A 426 20.58 -8.30 -5.88
C ALA A 426 21.12 -7.21 -6.81
N ASN A 427 22.18 -6.52 -6.40
CA ASN A 427 22.77 -5.42 -7.15
C ASN A 427 23.50 -5.89 -8.42
N SER A 428 23.99 -7.13 -8.44
CA SER A 428 24.59 -7.75 -9.64
C SER A 428 23.56 -8.05 -10.74
N ILE A 429 22.28 -8.25 -10.38
CA ILE A 429 21.22 -8.59 -11.32
C ILE A 429 20.90 -7.39 -12.21
N LYS A 430 21.32 -7.48 -13.48
CA LYS A 430 20.96 -6.53 -14.52
C LYS A 430 19.70 -7.00 -15.23
N VAL A 431 18.59 -6.30 -15.01
CA VAL A 431 17.35 -6.51 -15.76
C VAL A 431 17.45 -5.74 -17.08
N LEU A 432 17.32 -6.46 -18.19
CA LEU A 432 17.33 -5.91 -19.54
C LEU A 432 16.04 -5.15 -19.83
N GLU A 433 16.11 -4.12 -20.64
CA GLU A 433 14.94 -3.29 -20.97
C GLU A 433 13.83 -4.08 -21.67
N GLU A 434 14.20 -5.11 -22.43
CA GLU A 434 13.28 -5.97 -23.19
C GLU A 434 12.35 -6.78 -22.29
N GLU A 435 12.82 -7.19 -21.11
CA GLU A 435 12.00 -7.93 -20.13
C GLU A 435 11.02 -7.01 -19.40
N VAL A 436 11.38 -5.73 -19.26
CA VAL A 436 10.54 -4.72 -18.61
C VAL A 436 9.45 -4.23 -19.55
N GLU A 437 9.77 -4.17 -20.85
CA GLU A 437 8.85 -3.78 -21.90
C GLU A 437 7.82 -4.88 -22.13
N GLY A 438 6.55 -4.58 -21.82
CA GLY A 438 5.47 -5.50 -22.11
C GLY A 438 5.43 -5.86 -23.60
N TRP A 439 4.85 -7.03 -23.90
CA TRP A 439 4.85 -7.68 -25.22
C TRP A 439 4.70 -6.72 -26.41
N VAL A 440 3.78 -5.76 -26.34
CA VAL A 440 3.52 -4.78 -27.41
C VAL A 440 4.72 -3.88 -27.70
N LYS A 441 5.39 -3.34 -26.67
CA LYS A 441 6.53 -2.42 -26.85
C LYS A 441 7.80 -3.18 -27.26
N GLY A 442 8.01 -4.36 -26.66
CA GLY A 442 9.09 -5.25 -27.06
C GLY A 442 8.95 -5.68 -28.53
N SER A 443 7.74 -6.00 -28.98
CA SER A 443 7.45 -6.35 -30.38
C SER A 443 7.76 -5.19 -31.34
N ILE A 444 7.34 -3.97 -31.02
CA ILE A 444 7.63 -2.79 -31.86
C ILE A 444 9.15 -2.52 -31.96
N ARG A 445 9.87 -2.63 -30.84
CA ARG A 445 11.33 -2.44 -30.81
C ARG A 445 12.06 -3.55 -31.57
N ASN A 446 11.59 -4.79 -31.46
CA ASN A 446 12.13 -5.92 -32.21
C ASN A 446 11.87 -5.77 -33.71
N LEU A 447 10.68 -5.30 -34.10
CA LEU A 447 10.34 -5.00 -35.50
C LEU A 447 11.23 -3.87 -36.05
N TRP A 448 11.45 -2.82 -35.25
CA TRP A 448 12.33 -1.72 -35.65
C TRP A 448 13.78 -2.18 -35.79
N ARG A 449 14.31 -2.96 -34.84
CA ARG A 449 15.65 -3.54 -34.95
C ARG A 449 15.77 -4.47 -36.16
N ALA A 450 14.78 -5.33 -36.39
CA ALA A 450 14.74 -6.20 -37.56
C ALA A 450 14.78 -5.39 -38.87
N GLY A 451 14.03 -4.29 -38.94
CA GLY A 451 14.08 -3.34 -40.05
C GLY A 451 15.44 -2.66 -40.21
N VAL A 452 16.06 -2.22 -39.11
CA VAL A 452 17.40 -1.61 -39.13
C VAL A 452 18.48 -2.61 -39.54
N THR A 453 18.44 -3.85 -39.06
CA THR A 453 19.36 -4.92 -39.50
C THR A 453 19.13 -5.31 -40.95
N ALA A 454 17.90 -5.22 -41.46
CA ALA A 454 17.62 -5.47 -42.88
C ALA A 454 18.10 -4.33 -43.80
N LEU A 455 18.21 -3.10 -43.29
CA LEU A 455 18.70 -1.92 -44.01
C LEU A 455 20.23 -1.79 -43.99
N SER A 456 20.90 -2.43 -43.03
CA SER A 456 22.36 -2.46 -42.88
C SER A 456 22.84 -3.92 -42.77
N PRO A 457 22.88 -4.68 -43.89
CA PRO A 457 23.32 -6.06 -43.91
C PRO A 457 24.82 -6.24 -43.59
#